data_AF-A0A4U5JLU4-F1
#
_entry.id   AF-A0A4U5JLU4-F1
#
_cell.length_a   1.000
_cell.length_b   1.000
_cell.length_c   1.000
_cell.angle_alpha   90.00
_cell.angle_beta   90.00
_cell.angle_gamma   90.00
#
_symmetry.space_group_name_H-M   'P 1'
#
loop_
_entity.id
_entity.type
_entity.pdbx_description
1 polymer ?
#
loop_
_entity_poly.entity_id
_entity_poly.type
_entity_poly.pdbx_seq_one_letter_code
_entity_poly.pdbx_strand_id
1 'polypeptide(L)'
;MDAGPSLARIAALIGDPARALMLAALMDGRSRTAGELAQAAGITPQTASAHLAKLADAGLLAIEKQGRHRYHRLGNGDVAHALEALMAVSAAPLKTPRLGPADAALRHARTCYDHMAGEIAVGLAERWLGKGWIEGEDGEWRLTASGRRGFAALDIPLPDESQRRPSLRPCLDWSERRPHLGGQLGAAVLESLLARDWVRKRRGSRALLLTDEGVRALARWRQR
;
A
#
# COMPACT_ATOMS: atom_id res chain seq x y z
N MET A 1 1.42 -5.58 33.04
CA MET A 1 1.14 -4.64 31.94
C MET A 1 2.19 -4.91 30.88
N ASP A 2 1.89 -5.78 29.91
CA ASP A 2 2.82 -6.06 28.83
C ASP A 2 2.90 -4.81 27.95
N ALA A 3 3.97 -4.04 28.12
CA ALA A 3 4.37 -3.07 27.13
C ALA A 3 4.52 -3.84 25.82
N GLY A 4 3.75 -3.47 24.80
CA GLY A 4 3.87 -4.05 23.47
C GLY A 4 5.33 -4.13 23.01
N PRO A 5 5.66 -5.00 22.04
CA PRO A 5 7.04 -5.23 21.65
C PRO A 5 7.77 -3.91 21.40
N SER A 6 8.93 -3.72 22.05
CA SER A 6 9.68 -2.47 21.95
C SER A 6 10.07 -2.19 20.50
N LEU A 7 10.16 -0.90 20.13
CA LEU A 7 10.58 -0.47 18.79
C LEU A 7 11.88 -1.17 18.35
N ALA A 8 12.85 -1.29 19.26
CA ALA A 8 14.11 -1.99 19.01
C ALA A 8 13.92 -3.47 18.66
N ARG A 9 13.00 -4.18 19.33
CA ARG A 9 12.68 -5.58 19.03
C ARG A 9 12.06 -5.73 17.65
N ILE A 10 11.09 -4.86 17.30
CA ILE A 10 10.46 -4.87 15.97
C ILE A 10 11.48 -4.56 14.88
N ALA A 11 12.29 -3.51 15.06
CA ALA A 11 13.34 -3.14 14.12
C ALA A 11 14.36 -4.28 13.92
N ALA A 12 14.81 -4.94 14.99
CA ALA A 12 15.73 -6.08 14.90
C ALA A 12 15.11 -7.30 14.19
N LEU A 13 13.80 -7.51 14.32
CA LEU A 13 13.11 -8.54 13.57
C LEU A 13 13.02 -8.18 12.08
N ILE A 14 12.71 -6.94 11.74
CA ILE A 14 12.61 -6.53 10.32
C ILE A 14 13.99 -6.48 9.65
N GLY A 15 15.03 -6.04 10.37
CA GLY A 15 16.37 -5.79 9.83
C GLY A 15 17.18 -7.02 9.38
N ASP A 16 16.62 -8.22 9.44
CA ASP A 16 17.23 -9.44 8.90
C ASP A 16 16.89 -9.62 7.42
N PRO A 17 17.87 -9.90 6.54
CA PRO A 17 17.64 -9.95 5.10
C PRO A 17 16.55 -10.94 4.67
N ALA A 18 16.51 -12.14 5.27
CA ALA A 18 15.53 -13.14 4.90
C ALA A 18 14.13 -12.74 5.39
N ARG A 19 14.01 -12.25 6.63
CA ARG A 19 12.73 -11.76 7.16
C ARG A 19 12.21 -10.56 6.37
N ALA A 20 13.08 -9.62 6.00
CA ALA A 20 12.72 -8.48 5.16
C ALA A 20 12.15 -8.94 3.80
N LEU A 21 12.78 -9.92 3.14
CA LEU A 21 12.29 -10.48 1.87
C LEU A 21 10.95 -11.22 2.05
N MET A 22 10.77 -11.98 3.12
CA MET A 22 9.50 -12.65 3.43
C MET A 22 8.36 -11.65 3.68
N LEU A 23 8.63 -10.59 4.45
CA LEU A 23 7.67 -9.51 4.72
C LEU A 23 7.33 -8.73 3.45
N ALA A 24 8.34 -8.41 2.63
CA ALA A 24 8.15 -7.75 1.34
C ALA A 24 7.29 -8.60 0.38
N ALA A 25 7.45 -9.92 0.39
CA ALA A 25 6.65 -10.83 -0.43
C ALA A 25 5.16 -10.87 -0.03
N LEU A 26 4.80 -10.42 1.17
CA LEU A 26 3.42 -10.33 1.66
C LEU A 26 2.78 -8.96 1.44
N MET A 27 3.51 -7.99 0.89
CA MET A 27 3.01 -6.64 0.61
C MET A 27 1.88 -6.62 -0.43
N ASP A 28 1.71 -7.69 -1.19
CA ASP A 28 0.57 -7.91 -2.09
C ASP A 28 -0.77 -8.15 -1.39
N GLY A 29 -0.73 -8.32 -0.07
CA GLY A 29 -1.86 -8.60 0.79
C GLY A 29 -2.38 -10.04 0.70
N ARG A 30 -1.68 -10.94 0.00
CA ARG A 30 -2.06 -12.35 -0.10
C ARG A 30 -1.48 -13.14 1.06
N SER A 31 -2.22 -14.14 1.50
CA SER A 31 -1.70 -15.12 2.45
C SER A 31 -0.84 -16.15 1.71
N ARG A 32 0.38 -16.43 2.20
CA ARG A 32 1.34 -17.34 1.57
C ARG A 32 1.80 -18.46 2.51
N THR A 33 2.11 -19.62 1.95
CA THR A 33 2.66 -20.75 2.69
C THR A 33 4.12 -20.49 3.10
N ALA A 34 4.60 -21.24 4.10
CA ALA A 34 6.01 -21.17 4.51
C ALA A 34 6.98 -21.52 3.37
N GLY A 35 6.60 -22.43 2.46
CA GLY A 35 7.42 -22.81 1.30
C GLY A 35 7.57 -21.69 0.29
N GLU A 36 6.48 -20.99 -0.05
CA GLU A 36 6.52 -19.84 -0.95
C GLU A 36 7.37 -18.70 -0.38
N LEU A 37 7.27 -18.44 0.93
CA LEU A 37 8.07 -17.42 1.59
C LEU A 37 9.55 -17.83 1.72
N ALA A 38 9.84 -19.12 1.90
CA ALA A 38 11.20 -19.65 1.86
C ALA A 38 11.84 -19.43 0.49
N GLN A 39 11.10 -19.72 -0.58
CA GLN A 39 11.54 -19.48 -1.95
C GLN A 39 11.78 -17.99 -2.22
N ALA A 40 10.87 -17.11 -1.79
CA ALA A 40 11.02 -15.67 -1.97
C ALA A 40 12.25 -15.08 -1.26
N ALA A 41 12.63 -15.66 -0.12
CA ALA A 41 13.81 -15.25 0.65
C ALA A 41 15.09 -16.03 0.31
N GLY A 42 15.03 -17.03 -0.58
CA GLY A 42 16.19 -17.83 -0.97
C GLY A 42 16.73 -18.72 0.17
N ILE A 43 15.87 -19.18 1.07
CA ILE A 43 16.24 -19.99 2.25
C ILE A 43 15.51 -21.33 2.29
N THR A 44 15.92 -22.23 3.18
CA THR A 44 15.26 -23.53 3.36
C THR A 44 13.89 -23.37 4.05
N PRO A 45 12.93 -24.29 3.83
CA PRO A 45 11.65 -24.28 4.54
C PRO A 45 11.77 -24.36 6.07
N GLN A 46 12.81 -25.03 6.57
CA GLN A 46 13.06 -25.17 8.00
C GLN A 46 13.54 -23.85 8.62
N THR A 47 14.48 -23.17 7.95
CA THR A 47 14.92 -21.81 8.32
C THR A 47 13.76 -20.83 8.25
N ALA A 48 12.95 -20.89 7.18
CA ALA A 48 11.77 -20.04 7.01
C ALA A 48 10.77 -20.23 8.15
N SER A 49 10.49 -21.47 8.56
CA SER A 49 9.56 -21.77 9.66
C SER A 49 9.99 -21.12 10.98
N ALA A 50 11.30 -21.14 11.29
CA ALA A 50 11.84 -20.49 12.48
C ALA A 50 11.71 -18.95 12.42
N HIS A 51 11.91 -18.34 11.24
CA HIS A 51 11.69 -16.91 11.04
C HIS A 51 10.21 -16.53 11.17
N LEU A 52 9.31 -17.31 10.56
CA LEU A 52 7.87 -17.07 10.58
C LEU A 52 7.31 -17.12 12.00
N ALA A 53 7.78 -18.06 12.82
CA ALA A 53 7.43 -18.12 14.23
C ALA A 53 7.81 -16.82 14.96
N LYS A 54 9.06 -16.36 14.83
CA LYS A 54 9.52 -15.10 15.46
C LYS A 54 8.72 -13.88 15.02
N LEU A 55 8.35 -13.81 13.74
CA LEU A 55 7.56 -12.72 13.18
C LEU A 55 6.10 -12.76 13.68
N ALA A 56 5.50 -13.96 13.76
CA ALA A 56 4.16 -14.14 14.29
C ALA A 56 4.08 -13.84 15.79
N ASP A 57 5.05 -14.31 16.58
CA ASP A 57 5.15 -14.04 18.02
C ASP A 57 5.29 -12.54 18.34
N ALA A 58 5.80 -11.76 17.39
CA ALA A 58 5.89 -10.30 17.50
C ALA A 58 4.68 -9.55 16.90
N GLY A 59 3.68 -10.27 16.41
CA GLY A 59 2.48 -9.68 15.78
C GLY A 59 2.71 -9.08 14.39
N LEU A 60 3.89 -9.28 13.79
CA LEU A 60 4.19 -8.83 12.42
C LEU A 60 3.46 -9.66 11.37
N LEU A 61 3.10 -10.90 11.72
CA LEU A 61 2.33 -11.80 10.87
C LEU A 61 1.09 -12.31 11.58
N ALA A 62 0.02 -12.50 10.80
CA ALA A 62 -1.12 -13.32 11.17
C ALA A 62 -1.03 -14.68 10.45
N ILE A 63 -1.41 -15.75 11.15
CA ILE A 63 -1.39 -17.12 10.63
C ILE A 63 -2.82 -17.65 10.53
N GLU A 64 -3.19 -18.11 9.35
CA GLU A 64 -4.47 -18.76 9.07
C GLU A 64 -4.23 -20.24 8.73
N LYS A 65 -4.92 -21.14 9.42
CA LYS A 65 -4.89 -22.57 9.11
C LYS A 65 -5.97 -22.89 8.09
N GLN A 66 -5.58 -23.45 6.95
CA GLN A 66 -6.51 -23.93 5.94
C GLN A 66 -6.12 -25.36 5.53
N GLY A 67 -6.89 -26.33 6.00
CA GLY A 67 -6.56 -27.75 5.83
C GLY A 67 -5.22 -28.11 6.47
N ARG A 68 -4.33 -28.72 5.68
CA ARG A 68 -2.99 -29.14 6.14
C ARG A 68 -1.95 -28.01 6.09
N HIS A 69 -2.29 -26.87 5.49
CA HIS A 69 -1.34 -25.79 5.26
C HIS A 69 -1.59 -24.62 6.22
N ARG A 70 -0.49 -23.95 6.59
CA ARG A 70 -0.50 -22.68 7.31
C ARG A 70 -0.16 -21.57 6.33
N TYR A 71 -1.05 -20.59 6.25
CA TYR A 71 -0.88 -19.41 5.43
C TYR A 71 -0.55 -18.22 6.33
N HIS A 72 0.37 -17.38 5.86
CA HIS A 72 0.91 -16.24 6.59
C HIS A 72 0.57 -14.98 5.83
N ARG A 73 0.10 -13.96 6.52
CA ARG A 73 -0.15 -12.61 5.99
C ARG A 73 0.41 -11.58 6.96
N LEU A 74 0.59 -10.33 6.51
CA LEU A 74 0.94 -9.25 7.42
C LEU A 74 -0.11 -9.13 8.53
N GLY A 75 0.35 -8.88 9.76
CA GLY A 75 -0.50 -8.88 10.95
C GLY A 75 -1.65 -7.88 10.84
N ASN A 76 -1.36 -6.68 10.35
CA ASN A 76 -2.34 -5.60 10.18
C ASN A 76 -1.82 -4.52 9.19
N GLY A 77 -2.62 -3.47 9.00
CA GLY A 77 -2.28 -2.33 8.14
C GLY A 77 -1.10 -1.50 8.65
N ASP A 78 -0.89 -1.40 9.97
CA ASP A 78 0.23 -0.64 10.56
C ASP A 78 1.57 -1.31 10.27
N VAL A 79 1.62 -2.65 10.26
CA VAL A 79 2.81 -3.40 9.84
C VAL A 79 3.13 -3.13 8.38
N ALA A 80 2.12 -3.14 7.51
CA ALA A 80 2.31 -2.77 6.10
C ALA A 80 2.82 -1.33 5.98
N HIS A 81 2.34 -0.41 6.83
CA HIS A 81 2.78 0.98 6.85
C HIS A 81 4.25 1.13 7.20
N ALA A 82 4.67 0.49 8.28
CA ALA A 82 6.07 0.52 8.68
C ALA A 82 6.98 -0.05 7.58
N LEU A 83 6.56 -1.14 6.92
CA LEU A 83 7.32 -1.74 5.82
C LEU A 83 7.41 -0.82 4.60
N GLU A 84 6.32 -0.17 4.20
CA GLU A 84 6.34 0.80 3.08
C GLU A 84 7.27 1.96 3.38
N ALA A 85 7.22 2.52 4.59
CA ALA A 85 8.10 3.61 5.01
C ALA A 85 9.59 3.18 4.99
N LEU A 86 9.91 1.95 5.44
CA LEU A 86 11.28 1.43 5.39
C LEU A 86 11.76 1.19 3.95
N MET A 87 10.91 0.64 3.08
CA MET A 87 11.22 0.40 1.66
C MET A 87 11.41 1.70 0.87
N ALA A 88 10.68 2.75 1.26
CA ALA A 88 10.84 4.09 0.73
C ALA A 88 12.23 4.67 1.03
N VAL A 89 12.68 4.55 2.28
CA VAL A 89 13.97 5.07 2.75
C VAL A 89 15.15 4.23 2.24
N SER A 90 14.96 2.95 1.92
CA SER A 90 16.06 2.10 1.47
C SER A 90 16.63 2.56 0.11
N ALA A 91 17.95 2.78 0.07
CA ALA A 91 18.68 3.20 -1.12
C ALA A 91 18.76 2.12 -2.21
N ALA A 92 18.75 0.85 -1.80
CA ALA A 92 18.70 -0.29 -2.72
C ALA A 92 17.27 -0.87 -2.75
N PRO A 93 16.66 -1.07 -3.94
CA PRO A 93 15.41 -1.81 -4.01
C PRO A 93 15.66 -3.24 -3.53
N LEU A 94 14.80 -3.74 -2.65
CA LEU A 94 14.75 -5.18 -2.39
C LEU A 94 14.53 -5.86 -3.75
N LYS A 95 15.45 -6.75 -4.13
CA LYS A 95 15.25 -7.65 -5.28
C LYS A 95 14.23 -8.70 -4.88
N THR A 96 12.98 -8.29 -4.68
CA THR A 96 11.87 -9.22 -4.53
C THR A 96 11.69 -9.92 -5.87
N PRO A 97 11.71 -11.26 -5.93
CA PRO A 97 11.38 -11.98 -7.15
C PRO A 97 10.05 -11.47 -7.70
N ARG A 98 9.97 -11.21 -9.01
CA ARG A 98 8.68 -10.92 -9.65
C ARG A 98 7.89 -12.23 -9.65
N LEU A 99 6.89 -12.31 -8.79
CA LEU A 99 6.14 -13.54 -8.49
C LEU A 99 4.98 -13.77 -9.48
N GLY A 100 4.94 -13.00 -10.58
CA GLY A 100 4.05 -13.21 -11.73
C GLY A 100 3.12 -12.02 -12.04
N PRO A 101 2.05 -12.22 -12.84
CA PRO A 101 1.11 -11.16 -13.25
C PRO A 101 0.42 -10.43 -12.09
N ALA A 102 0.38 -11.06 -10.92
CA ALA A 102 -0.08 -10.47 -9.68
C ALA A 102 0.68 -9.19 -9.30
N ASP A 103 2.01 -9.20 -9.48
CA ASP A 103 2.87 -8.06 -9.17
C ASP A 103 2.61 -6.91 -10.14
N ALA A 104 2.37 -7.21 -11.42
CA ALA A 104 2.01 -6.21 -12.41
C ALA A 104 0.68 -5.52 -12.07
N ALA A 105 -0.34 -6.30 -11.68
CA ALA A 105 -1.64 -5.75 -11.28
C ALA A 105 -1.53 -4.82 -10.05
N LEU A 106 -0.71 -5.19 -9.06
CA LEU A 106 -0.50 -4.38 -7.85
C LEU A 106 0.29 -3.10 -8.09
N ARG A 107 1.23 -3.14 -9.04
CA ARG A 107 1.94 -1.95 -9.51
C ARG A 107 1.00 -1.02 -10.25
N HIS A 108 0.11 -1.56 -11.06
CA HIS A 108 -0.84 -0.76 -11.82
C HIS A 108 -1.86 -0.04 -10.92
N ALA A 109 -2.55 -0.79 -10.05
CA ALA A 109 -3.54 -0.23 -9.12
C ALA A 109 -3.77 -1.14 -7.90
N ARG A 110 -3.71 -0.56 -6.70
CA ARG A 110 -3.98 -1.26 -5.44
C ARG A 110 -4.55 -0.34 -4.37
N THR A 111 -5.04 -0.91 -3.28
CA THR A 111 -5.29 -0.18 -2.04
C THR A 111 -4.00 -0.10 -1.24
N CYS A 112 -3.58 1.11 -0.89
CA CYS A 112 -2.50 1.32 0.06
C CYS A 112 -2.97 0.96 1.47
N TYR A 113 -3.87 1.78 2.00
CA TYR A 113 -4.60 1.53 3.25
C TYR A 113 -6.09 1.64 2.91
N ASP A 114 -6.60 2.85 3.01
CA ASP A 114 -7.95 3.27 2.65
C ASP A 114 -7.99 4.15 1.39
N HIS A 115 -6.85 4.29 0.71
CA HIS A 115 -6.71 5.07 -0.51
C HIS A 115 -6.00 4.28 -1.61
N MET A 116 -6.09 4.77 -2.84
CA MET A 116 -5.52 4.13 -4.01
C MET A 116 -4.00 4.39 -4.09
N ALA A 117 -3.26 3.38 -4.52
CA ALA A 117 -1.83 3.40 -4.81
C ALA A 117 -1.54 2.69 -6.14
N GLY A 118 -0.27 2.72 -6.56
CA GLY A 118 0.20 2.23 -7.85
C GLY A 118 0.30 3.33 -8.90
N GLU A 119 0.75 2.93 -10.08
CA GLU A 119 0.99 3.76 -11.27
C GLU A 119 -0.15 4.75 -11.54
N ILE A 120 -1.40 4.28 -11.48
CA ILE A 120 -2.57 5.13 -11.73
C ILE A 120 -2.72 6.22 -10.66
N ALA A 121 -2.57 5.88 -9.37
CA ALA A 121 -2.72 6.83 -8.28
C ALA A 121 -1.61 7.88 -8.30
N VAL A 122 -0.37 7.46 -8.59
CA VAL A 122 0.77 8.37 -8.76
C VAL A 122 0.54 9.29 -9.96
N GLY A 123 0.11 8.76 -11.10
CA GLY A 123 -0.14 9.57 -12.29
C GLY A 123 -1.26 10.60 -12.12
N LEU A 124 -2.29 10.29 -11.31
CA LEU A 124 -3.32 11.27 -10.92
C LEU A 124 -2.74 12.35 -10.00
N ALA A 125 -1.93 11.96 -9.02
CA ALA A 125 -1.29 12.89 -8.10
C ALA A 125 -0.40 13.89 -8.83
N GLU A 126 0.48 13.40 -9.70
CA GLU A 126 1.35 14.22 -10.56
C GLU A 126 0.52 15.18 -11.42
N ARG A 127 -0.60 14.70 -11.98
CA ARG A 127 -1.46 15.54 -12.79
C ARG A 127 -2.08 16.68 -11.99
N TRP A 128 -2.62 16.40 -10.81
CA TRP A 128 -3.27 17.40 -9.97
C TRP A 128 -2.28 18.39 -9.34
N LEU A 129 -1.06 17.94 -9.04
CA LEU A 129 0.07 18.82 -8.70
C LEU A 129 0.42 19.75 -9.87
N GLY A 130 0.59 19.21 -11.07
CA GLY A 130 0.90 19.99 -12.27
C GLY A 130 -0.19 20.99 -12.66
N LYS A 131 -1.43 20.77 -12.21
CA LYS A 131 -2.55 21.72 -12.36
C LYS A 131 -2.66 22.73 -11.23
N GLY A 132 -1.83 22.64 -10.20
CA GLY A 132 -1.93 23.46 -8.99
C GLY A 132 -3.23 23.23 -8.21
N TRP A 133 -3.85 22.06 -8.34
CA TRP A 133 -4.97 21.66 -7.49
C TRP A 133 -4.47 21.25 -6.11
N ILE A 134 -3.29 20.65 -6.09
CA ILE A 134 -2.53 20.33 -4.90
C ILE A 134 -1.21 21.09 -5.03
N GLU A 135 -0.72 21.63 -3.93
CA GLU A 135 0.60 22.24 -3.85
C GLU A 135 1.33 21.76 -2.60
N GLY A 136 2.65 21.80 -2.64
CA GLY A 136 3.50 21.43 -1.51
C GLY A 136 4.72 20.62 -1.89
N GLU A 137 5.78 20.81 -1.11
CA GLU A 137 7.04 20.07 -1.18
C GLU A 137 7.28 19.34 0.15
N ASP A 138 8.19 18.36 0.16
CA ASP A 138 8.78 17.77 1.38
C ASP A 138 7.82 17.28 2.47
N GLY A 139 6.69 16.68 2.07
CA GLY A 139 5.81 15.98 3.02
C GLY A 139 4.55 16.75 3.42
N GLU A 140 4.41 18.02 3.04
CA GLU A 140 3.24 18.85 3.34
C GLU A 140 2.47 19.23 2.08
N TRP A 141 1.50 18.39 1.70
CA TRP A 141 0.58 18.73 0.62
C TRP A 141 -0.66 19.45 1.13
N ARG A 142 -1.04 20.51 0.42
CA ARG A 142 -2.22 21.32 0.72
C ARG A 142 -3.13 21.41 -0.49
N LEU A 143 -4.42 21.48 -0.20
CA LEU A 143 -5.46 21.60 -1.21
C LEU A 143 -5.72 23.08 -1.51
N THR A 144 -5.49 23.49 -2.76
CA THR A 144 -5.66 24.89 -3.18
C THR A 144 -7.13 25.23 -3.42
N ALA A 145 -7.44 26.52 -3.57
CA ALA A 145 -8.80 26.95 -3.93
C ALA A 145 -9.24 26.42 -5.32
N SER A 146 -8.33 26.35 -6.30
CA SER A 146 -8.60 25.73 -7.59
C SER A 146 -8.79 24.22 -7.46
N GLY A 147 -8.01 23.56 -6.60
CA GLY A 147 -8.18 22.16 -6.26
C GLY A 147 -9.54 21.85 -5.66
N ARG A 148 -10.00 22.62 -4.67
CA ARG A 148 -11.34 22.45 -4.08
C ARG A 148 -12.43 22.49 -5.14
N ARG A 149 -12.38 23.43 -6.09
CA ARG A 149 -13.31 23.49 -7.23
C ARG A 149 -13.16 22.30 -8.17
N GLY A 150 -11.92 21.90 -8.44
CA GLY A 150 -11.59 20.76 -9.30
C GLY A 150 -12.13 19.44 -8.77
N PHE A 151 -11.83 19.10 -7.52
CA PHE A 151 -12.32 17.90 -6.85
C PHE A 151 -13.85 17.91 -6.69
N ALA A 152 -14.45 19.05 -6.37
CA ALA A 152 -15.91 19.20 -6.38
C ALA A 152 -16.50 18.93 -7.78
N ALA A 153 -15.88 19.41 -8.86
CA ALA A 153 -16.30 19.15 -10.23
C ALA A 153 -16.06 17.69 -10.69
N LEU A 154 -15.28 16.92 -9.94
CA LEU A 154 -15.14 15.47 -10.10
C LEU A 154 -16.11 14.70 -9.18
N ASP A 155 -16.97 15.40 -8.45
CA ASP A 155 -17.88 14.86 -7.44
C ASP A 155 -17.13 14.05 -6.36
N ILE A 156 -15.94 14.52 -5.97
CA ILE A 156 -15.14 13.97 -4.88
C ILE A 156 -15.40 14.80 -3.62
N PRO A 157 -15.83 14.17 -2.51
CA PRO A 157 -16.01 14.86 -1.24
C PRO A 157 -14.73 15.55 -0.77
N LEU A 158 -14.84 16.80 -0.33
CA LEU A 158 -13.72 17.57 0.19
C LEU A 158 -13.42 17.16 1.64
N PRO A 159 -12.14 17.27 2.09
CA PRO A 159 -11.77 16.96 3.46
C PRO A 159 -12.48 17.84 4.48
N ASP A 160 -12.78 17.25 5.64
CA ASP A 160 -13.27 17.95 6.83
C ASP A 160 -12.08 18.30 7.74
N GLU A 161 -11.72 19.58 7.74
CA GLU A 161 -10.58 20.12 8.51
C GLU A 161 -10.79 20.03 10.03
N SER A 162 -12.02 19.76 10.50
CA SER A 162 -12.31 19.61 11.93
C SER A 162 -11.86 18.24 12.48
N GLN A 163 -11.62 17.27 11.59
CA GLN A 163 -11.21 15.93 12.01
C GLN A 163 -9.72 15.88 12.33
N ARG A 164 -9.35 15.06 13.33
CA ARG A 164 -7.93 14.82 13.69
C ARG A 164 -7.13 14.12 12.58
N ARG A 165 -7.80 13.53 11.60
CA ARG A 165 -7.16 12.81 10.50
C ARG A 165 -6.64 13.82 9.45
N PRO A 166 -5.39 13.68 8.94
CA PRO A 166 -4.86 14.61 7.95
C PRO A 166 -5.76 14.75 6.71
N SER A 167 -6.12 15.98 6.35
CA SER A 167 -6.96 16.30 5.19
C SER A 167 -6.33 15.81 3.88
N LEU A 168 -5.03 16.07 3.71
CA LEU A 168 -4.21 15.64 2.59
C LEU A 168 -2.78 15.42 3.08
N ARG A 169 -2.12 14.40 2.54
CA ARG A 169 -0.67 14.21 2.68
C ARG A 169 -0.11 13.48 1.46
N PRO A 170 1.16 13.70 1.09
CA PRO A 170 1.85 12.77 0.21
C PRO A 170 1.98 11.41 0.91
N CYS A 171 1.63 10.34 0.22
CA CYS A 171 1.90 8.97 0.64
C CYS A 171 2.83 8.33 -0.39
N LEU A 172 4.01 7.90 0.05
CA LEU A 172 5.04 7.41 -0.86
C LEU A 172 4.69 6.01 -1.36
N ASP A 173 4.57 5.87 -2.68
CA ASP A 173 4.37 4.58 -3.32
C ASP A 173 5.67 3.77 -3.32
N TRP A 174 5.69 2.61 -2.66
CA TRP A 174 6.89 1.76 -2.64
C TRP A 174 7.26 1.21 -4.02
N SER A 175 6.27 1.02 -4.91
CA SER A 175 6.47 0.39 -6.21
C SER A 175 6.93 1.37 -7.29
N GLU A 176 6.43 2.61 -7.22
CA GLU A 176 6.74 3.72 -8.12
C GLU A 176 7.80 4.68 -7.57
N ARG A 177 8.09 4.62 -6.26
CA ARG A 177 8.95 5.55 -5.51
C ARG A 177 8.58 7.02 -5.68
N ARG A 178 7.29 7.28 -5.86
CA ARG A 178 6.72 8.61 -6.06
C ARG A 178 5.47 8.78 -5.17
N PRO A 179 5.16 9.98 -4.70
CA PRO A 179 4.02 10.20 -3.83
C PRO A 179 2.69 10.10 -4.60
N HIS A 180 1.70 9.48 -3.96
CA HIS A 180 0.28 9.56 -4.31
C HIS A 180 -0.53 10.23 -3.19
N LEU A 181 -1.84 10.42 -3.38
CA LEU A 181 -2.70 11.06 -2.38
C LEU A 181 -2.95 10.12 -1.21
N GLY A 182 -2.61 10.56 -0.01
CA GLY A 182 -3.07 9.99 1.26
C GLY A 182 -3.93 10.97 2.05
N GLY A 183 -4.41 10.53 3.21
CA GLY A 183 -5.29 11.33 4.07
C GLY A 183 -6.77 11.21 3.69
N GLN A 184 -7.58 12.15 4.17
CA GLN A 184 -9.03 12.16 3.91
C GLN A 184 -9.31 12.25 2.40
N LEU A 185 -8.63 13.13 1.67
CA LEU A 185 -8.83 13.29 0.23
C LEU A 185 -8.47 12.03 -0.55
N GLY A 186 -7.36 11.37 -0.22
CA GLY A 186 -6.97 10.11 -0.85
C GLY A 186 -8.01 9.00 -0.65
N ALA A 187 -8.62 8.93 0.55
CA ALA A 187 -9.69 7.99 0.84
C ALA A 187 -10.97 8.33 0.05
N ALA A 188 -11.37 9.59 0.05
CA ALA A 188 -12.54 10.07 -0.70
C ALA A 188 -12.42 9.81 -2.21
N VAL A 189 -11.21 9.91 -2.78
CA VAL A 189 -10.93 9.52 -4.17
C VAL A 189 -11.20 8.03 -4.37
N LEU A 190 -10.63 7.15 -3.54
CA LEU A 190 -10.83 5.70 -3.69
C LEU A 190 -12.30 5.32 -3.51
N GLU A 191 -12.97 5.85 -2.50
CA GLU A 191 -14.40 5.63 -2.25
C GLU A 191 -15.25 6.07 -3.44
N SER A 192 -14.92 7.22 -4.02
CA SER A 192 -15.55 7.73 -5.24
C SER A 192 -15.39 6.80 -6.44
N LEU A 193 -14.21 6.22 -6.64
CA LEU A 193 -13.95 5.26 -7.72
C LEU A 193 -14.70 3.94 -7.50
N LEU A 194 -14.79 3.48 -6.25
CA LEU A 194 -15.54 2.26 -5.89
C LEU A 194 -17.05 2.47 -6.06
N ALA A 195 -17.59 3.60 -5.61
CA ALA A 195 -19.02 3.92 -5.70
C ALA A 195 -19.51 4.03 -7.15
N ARG A 196 -18.62 4.44 -8.07
CA ARG A 196 -18.90 4.52 -9.51
C ARG A 196 -18.61 3.22 -10.26
N ASP A 197 -18.19 2.17 -9.56
CA ASP A 197 -17.74 0.89 -10.14
C ASP A 197 -16.62 1.06 -11.21
N TRP A 198 -15.80 2.10 -11.06
CA TRP A 198 -14.63 2.32 -11.93
C TRP A 198 -13.47 1.42 -11.51
N VAL A 199 -13.41 1.07 -10.22
CA VAL A 199 -12.49 0.08 -9.68
C VAL A 199 -13.24 -0.90 -8.79
N ARG A 200 -12.77 -2.15 -8.72
CA ARG A 200 -13.29 -3.20 -7.84
C ARG A 200 -12.17 -3.79 -7.00
N LYS A 201 -12.45 -4.09 -5.72
CA LYS A 201 -11.48 -4.76 -4.85
C LYS A 201 -11.36 -6.24 -5.24
N ARG A 202 -10.13 -6.74 -5.40
CA ARG A 202 -9.88 -8.17 -5.59
C ARG A 202 -9.90 -8.90 -4.25
N ARG A 203 -10.73 -9.93 -4.11
CA ARG A 203 -10.80 -10.71 -2.86
C ARG A 203 -9.43 -11.32 -2.53
N GLY A 204 -9.01 -11.18 -1.26
CA GLY A 204 -7.75 -11.74 -0.75
C GLY A 204 -6.48 -11.07 -1.29
N SER A 205 -6.57 -9.87 -1.86
CA SER A 205 -5.44 -9.10 -2.35
C SER A 205 -5.69 -7.60 -2.22
N ARG A 206 -4.63 -6.81 -2.13
CA ARG A 206 -4.72 -5.34 -2.21
C ARG A 206 -4.98 -4.82 -3.62
N ALA A 207 -4.89 -5.67 -4.66
CA ALA A 207 -5.05 -5.24 -6.04
C ALA A 207 -6.47 -4.68 -6.31
N LEU A 208 -6.52 -3.61 -7.09
CA LEU A 208 -7.75 -3.04 -7.62
C LEU A 208 -7.89 -3.43 -9.09
N LEU A 209 -9.07 -3.88 -9.49
CA LEU A 209 -9.41 -4.19 -10.87
C LEU A 209 -10.11 -2.99 -11.48
N LEU A 210 -9.58 -2.43 -12.55
CA LEU A 210 -10.25 -1.36 -13.29
C LEU A 210 -11.32 -1.98 -14.20
N THR A 211 -12.50 -1.36 -14.25
CA THR A 211 -13.50 -1.67 -15.28
C THR A 211 -13.18 -0.90 -16.57
N ASP A 212 -13.76 -1.32 -17.70
CA ASP A 212 -13.55 -0.62 -18.98
C ASP A 212 -13.97 0.86 -18.90
N GLU A 213 -15.04 1.14 -18.14
CA GLU A 213 -15.47 2.50 -17.86
C GLU A 213 -14.44 3.24 -17.00
N GLY A 214 -13.95 2.61 -15.94
CA GLY A 214 -12.91 3.16 -15.07
C GLY A 214 -11.63 3.50 -15.83
N VAL A 215 -11.17 2.64 -16.74
CA VAL A 215 -10.01 2.92 -17.61
C VAL A 215 -10.24 4.21 -18.40
N ARG A 216 -11.38 4.34 -19.08
CA ARG A 216 -11.71 5.55 -19.85
C ARG A 216 -11.83 6.78 -18.96
N ALA A 217 -12.45 6.66 -17.80
CA ALA A 217 -12.69 7.77 -16.89
C ALA A 217 -11.42 8.28 -16.22
N LEU A 218 -10.57 7.37 -15.75
CA LEU A 218 -9.27 7.69 -15.17
C LEU A 218 -8.30 8.27 -16.21
N ALA A 219 -8.37 7.81 -17.45
CA ALA A 219 -7.65 8.45 -18.56
C ALA A 219 -8.10 9.90 -18.75
N ARG A 220 -9.41 10.20 -18.69
CA ARG A 220 -9.92 11.57 -18.72
C ARG A 220 -9.44 12.39 -17.52
N TRP A 221 -9.42 11.83 -16.31
CA TRP A 221 -8.92 12.53 -15.12
C TRP A 221 -7.42 12.86 -15.23
N ARG A 222 -6.62 11.98 -15.84
CA ARG A 222 -5.19 12.23 -16.13
C ARG A 222 -4.96 13.30 -17.20
N GLN A 223 -5.93 13.54 -18.07
CA GLN A 223 -5.88 14.57 -19.12
C GLN A 223 -6.56 15.89 -18.73
N ARG A 224 -7.45 15.85 -17.73
CA ARG A 224 -8.15 17.02 -17.16
C ARG A 224 -7.29 17.79 -16.19
#